data_AF-W1U3C7-F1
#
_entry.id   AF-W1U3C7-F1
#
_cell.length_a   1.000
_cell.length_b   1.000
_cell.length_c   1.000
_cell.angle_alpha   90.00
_cell.angle_beta   90.00
_cell.angle_gamma   90.00
#
_symmetry.space_group_name_H-M   'P 1'
#
loop_
_entity.id
_entity.type
_entity.pdbx_description
1 polymer ?
#
loop_
_entity_poly.entity_id
_entity_poly.type
_entity_poly.pdbx_seq_one_letter_code
_entity_poly.pdbx_strand_id
1 'polypeptide(L)'
;MRHFSKWTGVVLAALLWVGASAQAANEPWQGNPEYPFVVAHDNVVVYQDNASLKFLQFTPEGVMWRIDLVTVLPVTDPNSIARVDRIWYRKMNNEPLDRVYVKLKEDAPWGRLDLANTDAYNLLLREGFLASWDLVYGYPYPIPRAVLDNK
;
A
#
# COMPACT_ATOMS: atom_id res chain seq x y z
N MET A 1 -34.19 -43.19 -4.74
CA MET A 1 -32.71 -43.24 -4.82
C MET A 1 -32.25 -42.16 -5.79
N ARG A 2 -31.73 -41.04 -5.28
CA ARG A 2 -31.28 -39.91 -6.11
C ARG A 2 -29.84 -40.18 -6.55
N HIS A 3 -29.65 -40.48 -7.83
CA HIS A 3 -28.34 -40.54 -8.46
C HIS A 3 -27.76 -39.12 -8.53
N PHE A 4 -26.90 -38.77 -7.58
CA PHE A 4 -26.01 -37.62 -7.74
C PHE A 4 -24.92 -38.00 -8.75
N SER A 5 -24.97 -37.37 -9.91
CA SER A 5 -23.98 -37.48 -10.98
C SER A 5 -22.60 -37.09 -10.46
N LYS A 6 -21.57 -37.91 -10.73
CA LYS A 6 -20.16 -37.69 -10.36
C LYS A 6 -19.55 -36.39 -10.93
N TRP A 7 -20.31 -35.61 -11.68
CA TRP A 7 -19.88 -34.38 -12.35
C TRP A 7 -20.12 -33.10 -11.53
N THR A 8 -20.92 -33.12 -10.46
CA THR A 8 -21.13 -31.92 -9.61
C THR A 8 -20.01 -31.67 -8.61
N GLY A 9 -19.15 -32.66 -8.33
CA GLY A 9 -18.01 -32.49 -7.42
C GLY A 9 -16.82 -31.73 -8.03
N VAL A 10 -16.64 -31.82 -9.35
CA VAL A 10 -15.48 -31.21 -10.05
C VAL A 10 -15.67 -29.70 -10.24
N VAL A 11 -16.91 -29.24 -10.39
CA VAL A 11 -17.21 -27.80 -10.57
C VAL A 11 -16.99 -27.02 -9.27
N LEU A 12 -17.27 -27.60 -8.09
CA LEU A 12 -16.99 -26.94 -6.82
C LEU A 12 -15.49 -26.83 -6.52
N ALA A 13 -14.68 -27.80 -6.93
CA ALA A 13 -13.23 -27.73 -6.75
C ALA A 13 -12.57 -26.66 -7.64
N ALA A 14 -13.11 -26.41 -8.85
CA ALA A 14 -12.61 -25.38 -9.74
C ALA A 14 -12.97 -23.95 -9.25
N LEU A 15 -14.11 -23.76 -8.58
CA LEU A 15 -14.49 -22.46 -8.00
C LEU A 15 -13.67 -22.09 -6.75
N LEU A 16 -13.17 -23.09 -6.00
CA LEU A 16 -12.31 -22.85 -4.83
C LEU A 16 -10.86 -22.47 -5.20
N TRP A 17 -10.39 -22.85 -6.39
CA TRP A 17 -9.03 -22.54 -6.85
C TRP A 17 -8.92 -21.21 -7.62
N VAL A 18 -10.02 -20.65 -8.10
CA VAL A 18 -10.04 -19.36 -8.81
C VAL A 18 -10.24 -18.17 -7.85
N GLY A 19 -10.80 -18.39 -6.66
CA GLY A 19 -10.92 -17.34 -5.63
C GLY A 19 -9.63 -17.08 -4.86
N ALA A 20 -8.79 -18.10 -4.65
CA ALA A 20 -7.58 -18.00 -3.83
C ALA A 20 -6.50 -17.08 -4.44
N SER A 21 -6.45 -16.94 -5.76
CA SER A 21 -5.47 -16.09 -6.44
C SER A 21 -5.86 -14.60 -6.47
N ALA A 22 -7.13 -14.27 -6.23
CA ALA A 22 -7.60 -12.88 -6.13
C ALA A 22 -7.70 -12.41 -4.67
N GLN A 23 -7.98 -13.31 -3.72
CA GLN A 23 -8.04 -12.96 -2.29
C GLN A 23 -6.67 -12.62 -1.69
N ALA A 24 -5.59 -13.23 -2.20
CA ALA A 24 -4.23 -12.99 -1.71
C ALA A 24 -3.70 -11.57 -1.98
N ALA A 25 -4.39 -10.78 -2.79
CA ALA A 25 -3.92 -9.47 -3.24
C ALA A 25 -4.31 -8.30 -2.32
N ASN A 26 -4.95 -8.52 -1.17
CA ASN A 26 -5.28 -7.43 -0.22
C ASN A 26 -5.09 -7.81 1.25
N GLU A 27 -4.55 -8.99 1.55
CA GLU A 27 -4.32 -9.42 2.93
C GLU A 27 -2.94 -8.95 3.43
N PRO A 28 -2.79 -8.68 4.73
CA PRO A 28 -1.48 -8.41 5.31
C PRO A 28 -0.52 -9.58 5.06
N TRP A 29 0.78 -9.29 4.90
CA TRP A 29 1.76 -10.32 4.59
C TRP A 29 1.81 -11.38 5.69
N GLN A 30 1.56 -12.65 5.32
CA GLN A 30 1.45 -13.79 6.25
C GLN A 30 0.42 -13.57 7.38
N GLY A 31 -0.60 -12.74 7.14
CA GLY A 31 -1.59 -12.39 8.15
C GLY A 31 -1.07 -11.46 9.25
N ASN A 32 0.12 -10.89 9.11
CA ASN A 32 0.69 -9.97 10.09
C ASN A 32 0.21 -8.52 9.84
N PRO A 33 -0.59 -7.93 10.75
CA PRO A 33 -1.14 -6.59 10.57
C PRO A 33 -0.09 -5.47 10.57
N GLU A 34 1.15 -5.74 11.00
CA GLU A 34 2.27 -4.79 10.88
C GLU A 34 2.76 -4.64 9.42
N TYR A 35 2.36 -5.55 8.53
CA TYR A 35 2.70 -5.55 7.11
C TYR A 35 1.45 -5.50 6.22
N PRO A 36 0.64 -4.42 6.27
CA PRO A 36 -0.53 -4.31 5.42
C PRO A 36 -0.14 -4.24 3.94
N PHE A 37 -1.03 -4.76 3.09
CA PHE A 37 -0.90 -4.69 1.64
C PHE A 37 -0.91 -3.23 1.16
N VAL A 38 -0.07 -2.93 0.17
CA VAL A 38 0.01 -1.62 -0.48
C VAL A 38 -0.41 -1.74 -1.95
N VAL A 39 0.31 -2.56 -2.72
CA VAL A 39 0.05 -2.72 -4.15
C VAL A 39 0.62 -4.02 -4.67
N ALA A 40 -0.05 -4.60 -5.67
CA ALA A 40 0.48 -5.70 -6.48
C ALA A 40 0.58 -5.24 -7.93
N HIS A 41 1.71 -5.51 -8.56
CA HIS A 41 1.91 -5.28 -9.99
C HIS A 41 2.81 -6.36 -10.57
N ASP A 42 2.39 -6.96 -11.68
CA ASP A 42 3.00 -8.14 -12.28
C ASP A 42 3.15 -9.30 -11.27
N ASN A 43 4.40 -9.65 -10.93
CA ASN A 43 4.75 -10.73 -9.99
C ASN A 43 5.32 -10.18 -8.68
N VAL A 44 5.06 -8.91 -8.38
CA VAL A 44 5.58 -8.19 -7.24
C VAL A 44 4.41 -7.78 -6.35
N VAL A 45 4.54 -8.06 -5.06
CA VAL A 45 3.60 -7.56 -4.04
C VAL A 45 4.38 -6.72 -3.06
N VAL A 46 3.83 -5.56 -2.74
CA VAL A 46 4.44 -4.61 -1.81
C VAL A 46 3.55 -4.45 -0.60
N TYR A 47 4.20 -4.50 0.55
CA TYR A 47 3.64 -4.27 1.86
C TYR A 47 4.31 -3.05 2.50
N GLN A 48 3.64 -2.42 3.44
CA GLN A 48 4.19 -1.35 4.26
C GLN A 48 4.69 -1.93 5.58
N ASP A 49 5.87 -1.56 6.06
CA ASP A 49 6.28 -1.89 7.44
C ASP A 49 5.81 -0.78 8.38
N ASN A 50 4.72 -1.00 9.10
CA ASN A 50 4.13 0.00 9.99
C ASN A 50 5.09 0.42 11.12
N ALA A 51 5.91 -0.52 11.62
CA ALA A 51 6.86 -0.27 12.70
C ALA A 51 8.02 0.64 12.27
N SER A 52 8.26 0.76 10.97
CA SER A 52 9.32 1.62 10.40
C SER A 52 8.95 3.11 10.33
N LEU A 53 7.67 3.46 10.58
CA LEU A 53 7.20 4.84 10.50
C LEU A 53 8.01 5.76 11.43
N LYS A 54 8.59 6.82 10.85
CA LYS A 54 9.25 7.88 11.62
C LYS A 54 8.84 9.25 11.11
N PHE A 55 8.30 10.07 12.02
CA PHE A 55 8.05 11.47 11.76
C PHE A 55 9.35 12.28 11.70
N LEU A 56 9.47 13.10 10.66
CA LEU A 56 10.50 14.13 10.56
C LEU A 56 9.93 15.50 10.95
N GLN A 57 8.67 15.73 10.63
CA GLN A 57 7.91 16.92 10.99
C GLN A 57 6.43 16.56 11.07
N PHE A 58 5.75 17.01 12.12
CA PHE A 58 4.30 16.91 12.24
C PHE A 58 3.79 18.21 12.87
N THR A 59 3.31 19.11 12.02
CA THR A 59 3.02 20.51 12.39
C THR A 59 1.74 20.99 11.72
N PRO A 60 1.13 22.11 12.16
CA PRO A 60 -0.04 22.69 11.51
C PRO A 60 0.16 23.02 10.02
N GLU A 61 1.39 23.26 9.58
CA GLU A 61 1.72 23.58 8.19
C GLU A 61 1.70 22.34 7.27
N GLY A 62 1.88 21.15 7.85
CA GLY A 62 2.00 19.90 7.12
C GLY A 62 2.81 18.84 7.85
N VAL A 63 3.03 17.74 7.14
CA VAL A 63 3.69 16.54 7.67
C VAL A 63 4.80 16.06 6.75
N MET A 64 5.87 15.55 7.37
CA MET A 64 6.96 14.84 6.73
C MET A 64 7.25 13.58 7.52
N TRP A 65 7.35 12.45 6.84
CA TRP A 65 7.63 11.18 7.46
C TRP A 65 8.48 10.31 6.53
N ARG A 66 9.04 9.26 7.11
CA ARG A 66 9.62 8.16 6.36
C ARG A 66 8.98 6.86 6.77
N ILE A 67 8.96 5.92 5.84
CA ILE A 67 8.45 4.57 6.03
C ILE A 67 9.15 3.62 5.08
N ASP A 68 9.26 2.37 5.46
CA ASP A 68 9.84 1.29 4.66
C ASP A 68 8.72 0.51 3.97
N LEU A 69 8.90 0.25 2.67
CA LEU A 69 8.05 -0.64 1.88
C LEU A 69 8.80 -1.95 1.63
N VAL A 70 8.16 -3.06 1.94
CA VAL A 70 8.69 -4.42 1.80
C VAL A 70 8.15 -5.02 0.52
N THR A 71 9.05 -5.37 -0.39
CA THR A 71 8.73 -6.01 -1.65
C THR A 71 8.94 -7.53 -1.53
N VAL A 72 7.93 -8.29 -1.93
CA VAL A 72 7.94 -9.76 -1.98
C VAL A 72 7.72 -10.20 -3.44
N LEU A 73 8.33 -11.34 -3.80
CA LEU A 73 8.15 -12.01 -5.09
C LEU A 73 7.42 -13.35 -4.87
N PRO A 74 6.08 -13.36 -4.85
CA PRO A 74 5.32 -14.53 -4.39
C PRO A 74 5.53 -15.79 -5.24
N VAL A 75 5.82 -15.60 -6.53
CA VAL A 75 6.06 -16.71 -7.46
C VAL A 75 7.41 -17.40 -7.19
N THR A 76 8.40 -16.65 -6.69
CA THR A 76 9.74 -17.17 -6.42
C THR A 76 9.83 -17.75 -5.02
N ASP A 77 9.48 -16.96 -4.02
CA ASP A 77 9.43 -17.37 -2.61
C ASP A 77 8.51 -16.40 -1.84
N PRO A 78 7.25 -16.80 -1.56
CA PRO A 78 6.26 -15.93 -0.92
C PRO A 78 6.57 -15.59 0.54
N ASN A 79 7.56 -16.27 1.14
CA ASN A 79 7.97 -16.05 2.51
C ASN A 79 9.24 -15.22 2.64
N SER A 80 9.83 -14.80 1.52
CA SER A 80 11.06 -14.02 1.51
C SER A 80 10.83 -12.56 1.14
N ILE A 81 11.59 -11.68 1.81
CA ILE A 81 11.71 -10.29 1.42
C ILE A 81 12.69 -10.22 0.26
N ALA A 82 12.23 -9.74 -0.90
CA ALA A 82 13.08 -9.50 -2.05
C ALA A 82 13.81 -8.16 -1.95
N ARG A 83 13.15 -7.12 -1.42
CA ARG A 83 13.71 -5.78 -1.26
C ARG A 83 12.99 -5.01 -0.16
N VAL A 84 13.69 -4.07 0.47
CA VAL A 84 13.11 -3.05 1.35
C VAL A 84 13.49 -1.68 0.80
N ASP A 85 12.48 -0.86 0.51
CA ASP A 85 12.65 0.51 0.03
C ASP A 85 12.26 1.50 1.13
N ARG A 86 13.23 2.29 1.60
CA ARG A 86 12.94 3.41 2.51
C ARG A 86 12.51 4.63 1.71
N ILE A 87 11.31 5.13 2.00
CA ILE A 87 10.71 6.25 1.28
C ILE A 87 10.41 7.37 2.26
N TRP A 88 10.68 8.59 1.85
CA TRP A 88 10.31 9.80 2.57
C TRP A 88 9.21 10.51 1.82
N TYR A 89 8.16 10.89 2.54
CA TYR A 89 7.04 11.66 2.01
C TYR A 89 6.93 13.01 2.71
N ARG A 90 6.43 13.99 1.97
CA ARG A 90 6.05 15.31 2.46
C ARG A 90 4.75 15.73 1.82
N LYS A 91 3.84 16.24 2.66
CA LYS A 91 2.62 16.90 2.22
C LYS A 91 2.35 18.13 3.09
N MET A 92 2.33 19.30 2.45
CA MET A 92 1.94 20.55 3.10
C MET A 92 0.45 20.84 2.88
N ASN A 93 -0.16 21.51 3.86
CA ASN A 93 -1.60 21.81 3.86
C ASN A 93 -1.99 22.90 2.85
N ASN A 94 -1.05 23.75 2.45
CA ASN A 94 -1.25 24.78 1.43
C ASN A 94 -0.96 24.31 -0.01
N GLU A 95 -0.47 23.08 -0.19
CA GLU A 95 -0.19 22.51 -1.51
C GLU A 95 -1.46 21.87 -2.11
N PRO A 96 -1.62 21.82 -3.44
CA PRO A 96 -2.71 21.10 -4.11
C PRO A 96 -2.85 19.65 -3.63
N LEU A 97 -4.07 19.11 -3.64
CA LEU A 97 -4.35 17.76 -3.11
C LEU A 97 -3.63 16.65 -3.90
N ASP A 98 -3.48 16.82 -5.21
CA ASP A 98 -2.78 15.91 -6.10
C ASP A 98 -1.24 16.01 -5.99
N ARG A 99 -0.73 16.97 -5.21
CA ARG A 99 0.70 17.25 -5.09
C ARG A 99 1.26 16.78 -3.77
N VAL A 100 2.14 15.78 -3.87
CA VAL A 100 2.96 15.24 -2.80
C VAL A 100 4.43 15.37 -3.20
N TYR A 101 5.33 15.34 -2.23
CA TYR A 101 6.76 15.26 -2.49
C TYR A 101 7.34 13.97 -1.90
N VAL A 102 8.26 13.38 -2.63
CA VAL A 102 8.89 12.10 -2.29
C VAL A 102 10.40 12.18 -2.49
N LYS A 103 11.17 11.46 -1.68
CA LYS A 103 12.59 11.17 -1.96
C LYS A 103 12.92 9.75 -1.53
N LEU A 104 13.88 9.14 -2.21
CA LEU A 104 14.30 7.74 -2.02
C LEU A 104 15.64 7.61 -1.28
N LYS A 105 16.24 8.74 -0.89
CA LYS A 105 17.46 8.82 -0.07
C LYS A 105 17.33 10.01 0.87
N GLU A 106 17.94 9.90 2.05
CA GLU A 106 17.81 10.93 3.09
C GLU A 106 18.30 12.30 2.64
N ASP A 107 19.43 12.37 1.94
CA ASP A 107 20.02 13.64 1.49
C ASP A 107 19.61 14.05 0.07
N ALA A 108 18.71 13.30 -0.57
CA ALA A 108 18.23 13.66 -1.91
C ALA A 108 17.26 14.86 -1.86
N PRO A 109 17.21 15.69 -2.93
CA PRO A 109 16.19 16.70 -3.06
C PRO A 109 14.79 16.06 -3.14
N TRP A 110 13.78 16.80 -2.71
CA TRP A 110 12.39 16.40 -2.83
C TRP A 110 11.95 16.40 -4.30
N GLY A 111 11.54 15.25 -4.82
CA GLY A 111 10.88 15.12 -6.11
C GLY A 111 9.37 15.31 -5.98
N ARG A 112 8.72 15.85 -7.02
CA ARG A 112 7.26 15.91 -7.06
C ARG A 112 6.72 14.51 -7.35
N LEU A 113 5.76 14.09 -6.54
CA LEU A 113 4.90 12.94 -6.76
C LEU A 113 3.51 13.46 -7.18
N ASP A 114 3.08 13.13 -8.39
CA ASP A 114 1.75 13.47 -8.88
C ASP A 114 0.80 12.30 -8.61
N LEU A 115 -0.16 12.50 -7.72
CA LEU A 115 -1.10 11.43 -7.31
C LEU A 115 -2.13 11.10 -8.40
N ALA A 116 -2.28 11.92 -9.44
CA ALA A 116 -3.16 11.65 -10.57
C ALA A 116 -2.49 10.80 -11.66
N ASN A 117 -1.16 10.71 -11.67
CA ASN A 117 -0.44 9.86 -12.62
C ASN A 117 -0.41 8.42 -12.09
N THR A 118 -0.89 7.48 -12.91
CA THR A 118 -1.01 6.04 -12.59
C THR A 118 -0.02 5.16 -13.35
N ASP A 119 1.05 5.72 -13.91
CA ASP A 119 2.10 4.95 -14.59
C ASP A 119 2.80 4.00 -13.61
N ALA A 120 3.27 2.84 -14.07
CA ALA A 120 3.73 1.73 -13.21
C ALA A 120 4.81 2.12 -12.17
N TYR A 121 5.79 2.95 -12.54
CA TYR A 121 6.80 3.43 -11.58
C TYR A 121 6.20 4.37 -10.52
N ASN A 122 5.22 5.17 -10.93
CA ASN A 122 4.55 6.12 -10.06
C ASN A 122 3.56 5.43 -9.12
N LEU A 123 3.01 4.29 -9.55
CA LEU A 123 2.03 3.50 -8.81
C LEU A 123 2.55 3.10 -7.43
N LEU A 124 3.78 2.57 -7.32
CA LEU A 124 4.36 2.18 -6.04
C LEU A 124 4.44 3.36 -5.04
N LEU A 125 4.97 4.50 -5.50
CA LEU A 125 5.15 5.68 -4.66
C LEU A 125 3.80 6.31 -4.28
N ARG A 126 2.84 6.27 -5.19
CA ARG A 126 1.46 6.73 -4.96
C ARG A 126 0.75 5.85 -3.94
N GLU A 127 0.68 4.53 -4.15
CA GLU A 127 -0.01 3.62 -3.24
C GLU A 127 0.69 3.59 -1.86
N GLY A 128 2.03 3.65 -1.83
CA GLY A 128 2.78 3.78 -0.59
C GLY A 128 2.48 5.07 0.17
N PHE A 129 2.29 6.19 -0.53
CA PHE A 129 1.83 7.43 0.09
C PHE A 129 0.42 7.26 0.67
N LEU A 130 -0.52 6.70 -0.09
CA LEU A 130 -1.92 6.55 0.34
C LEU A 130 -2.04 5.63 1.55
N ALA A 131 -1.33 4.50 1.55
CA ALA A 131 -1.29 3.56 2.67
C ALA A 131 -0.65 4.17 3.93
N SER A 132 0.47 4.88 3.77
CA SER A 132 1.16 5.48 4.92
C SER A 132 0.43 6.71 5.46
N TRP A 133 -0.32 7.42 4.61
CA TRP A 133 -1.18 8.53 5.06
C TRP A 133 -2.24 8.05 6.04
N ASP A 134 -2.92 6.94 5.74
CA ASP A 134 -3.93 6.36 6.63
C ASP A 134 -3.31 5.96 7.97
N LEU A 135 -2.09 5.42 7.97
CA LEU A 135 -1.34 5.17 9.21
C LEU A 135 -0.99 6.45 9.98
N VAL A 136 -0.60 7.52 9.28
CA VAL A 136 -0.18 8.79 9.89
C VAL A 136 -1.36 9.56 10.51
N TYR A 137 -2.51 9.58 9.85
CA TYR A 137 -3.67 10.39 10.27
C TYR A 137 -4.83 9.57 10.84
N GLY A 138 -4.87 8.26 10.61
CA GLY A 138 -6.03 7.41 10.91
C GLY A 138 -7.22 7.62 9.97
N TYR A 139 -6.99 8.25 8.81
CA TYR A 139 -8.03 8.53 7.81
C TYR A 139 -7.45 8.46 6.40
N PRO A 140 -8.23 7.98 5.40
CA PRO A 140 -7.80 7.94 4.02
C PRO A 140 -7.55 9.34 3.45
N TYR A 141 -6.60 9.43 2.51
CA TYR A 141 -6.29 10.66 1.81
C TYR A 141 -7.33 10.96 0.70
N PRO A 142 -7.75 12.23 0.51
CA PRO A 142 -7.50 13.39 1.37
C PRO A 142 -8.38 13.36 2.61
N ILE A 143 -7.92 13.99 3.71
CA ILE A 143 -8.74 14.12 4.94
C ILE A 143 -10.08 14.76 4.57
N PRO A 144 -11.23 14.11 4.89
CA PRO A 144 -12.53 14.68 4.61
C PRO A 144 -12.71 16.04 5.31
N ARG A 145 -13.29 17.02 4.60
CA ARG A 145 -13.50 18.38 5.12
C ARG A 145 -14.24 18.41 6.46
N ALA A 146 -15.21 17.49 6.64
CA ALA A 146 -15.97 17.34 7.89
C ALA A 146 -15.11 16.95 9.11
N VAL A 147 -13.91 16.39 8.91
CA VAL A 147 -12.95 16.10 10.00
C VAL A 147 -12.17 17.35 10.41
N LEU A 148 -11.95 18.27 9.47
CA LEU A 148 -11.26 19.55 9.72
C LEU A 148 -12.19 20.58 10.38
N ASP A 149 -13.48 20.57 10.03
CA ASP A 149 -14.47 21.54 10.55
C ASP A 149 -14.94 21.22 11.99
N ASN A 150 -14.58 20.06 12.54
CA ASN A 150 -14.94 19.60 13.90
C ASN A 150 -13.78 19.70 14.91
N LYS A 151 -12.69 20.40 14.58
CA LYS A 151 -11.55 20.70 15.45
C LYS A 151 -11.36 22.21 15.57
#